data_AF-A0A9Q0LUZ3-F1
#
_entry.id   AF-A0A9Q0LUZ3-F1
#
_cell.length_a   1.000
_cell.length_b   1.000
_cell.length_c   1.000
_cell.angle_alpha   90.00
_cell.angle_beta   90.00
_cell.angle_gamma   90.00
#
_symmetry.space_group_name_H-M   'P 1'
#
loop_
_entity.id
_entity.type
_entity.pdbx_description
1 polymer ?
#
loop_
_entity_poly.entity_id
_entity_poly.type
_entity_poly.pdbx_seq_one_letter_code
_entity_poly.pdbx_strand_id
1 'polypeptide(L)'
;MIGYCNIKKGISYNNPGLILNALLRNFNSKPDFIEELIPNFPRKVPLITDRKITTRELIYQNINRRIFQEFGFDHENDTPNYSRNMMILTDKICNLSFILKEIEQLSTKTGYKLFFGSDFAENKKQTRIIRNLQSIEDSIRNGEIVILFKNEQLYEPLYDLLNQNYSKKDDNIFAKISFGNIVSKIRIDPKFRLIVISDKSRAYNIESPAILNRFEKYLLTSEEFITRNEFIRFYQKQKEIIQNICKFADITEEKLLVSYHPDLLPSLVTKLPTNTF
;
A
#
# COMPACT_ATOMS: atom_id res chain seq x y z
N MET A 1 15.33 2.56 -18.94
CA MET A 1 14.35 3.25 -19.81
C MET A 1 13.02 2.53 -19.63
N ILE A 2 12.16 3.02 -18.73
CA ILE A 2 10.88 2.37 -18.41
C ILE A 2 9.89 2.83 -19.49
N GLY A 3 9.50 1.90 -20.37
CA GLY A 3 8.56 2.18 -21.46
C GLY A 3 7.21 2.61 -20.89
N TYR A 4 6.90 3.90 -21.02
CA TYR A 4 5.56 4.42 -20.77
C TYR A 4 4.63 3.84 -21.85
N CYS A 5 3.62 3.09 -21.42
CA CYS A 5 2.49 2.78 -22.29
C CYS A 5 1.75 4.10 -22.53
N ASN A 6 2.03 4.75 -23.66
CA ASN A 6 1.29 5.92 -24.13
C ASN A 6 -0.12 5.46 -24.49
N ILE A 7 -1.07 5.63 -23.58
CA ILE A 7 -2.48 5.29 -23.77
C ILE A 7 -3.11 6.37 -24.66
N LYS A 8 -3.04 6.17 -25.99
CA LYS A 8 -3.88 6.89 -26.97
C LYS A 8 -4.94 5.94 -27.51
N LYS A 9 -6.17 6.48 -27.61
CA LYS A 9 -7.37 6.01 -28.33
C LYS A 9 -7.27 4.63 -29.00
N GLY A 10 -7.99 3.66 -28.43
CA GLY A 10 -8.19 2.33 -29.00
C GLY A 10 -8.00 1.20 -27.99
N ILE A 11 -8.73 1.21 -26.87
CA ILE A 11 -8.72 0.05 -25.96
C ILE A 11 -9.56 -1.04 -26.65
N SER A 12 -8.89 -2.04 -27.22
CA SER A 12 -9.55 -3.32 -27.49
C SER A 12 -9.86 -3.95 -26.15
N TYR A 13 -11.14 -4.04 -25.78
CA TYR A 13 -11.64 -4.73 -24.58
C TYR A 13 -11.19 -6.21 -24.50
N ASN A 14 -10.57 -6.72 -25.56
CA ASN A 14 -9.98 -8.05 -25.65
C ASN A 14 -8.49 -8.11 -25.30
N ASN A 15 -7.86 -7.03 -24.79
CA ASN A 15 -6.46 -7.10 -24.36
C ASN A 15 -6.34 -7.87 -23.02
N PRO A 16 -5.82 -9.11 -23.03
CA PRO A 16 -5.80 -9.94 -21.83
C PRO A 16 -4.84 -9.40 -20.76
N GLY A 17 -3.79 -8.69 -21.16
CA GLY A 17 -2.84 -8.06 -20.24
C GLY A 17 -3.49 -6.93 -19.42
N LEU A 18 -4.42 -6.17 -20.03
CA LEU A 18 -5.17 -5.15 -19.30
C LEU A 18 -6.14 -5.79 -18.29
N ILE A 19 -6.79 -6.88 -18.67
CA ILE A 19 -7.69 -7.65 -17.78
C ILE A 19 -6.89 -8.23 -16.60
N LEU A 20 -5.75 -8.86 -16.89
CA LEU A 20 -4.87 -9.41 -15.85
C LEU A 20 -4.40 -8.33 -14.88
N ASN A 21 -3.94 -7.19 -15.40
CA ASN A 21 -3.50 -6.07 -14.56
C ASN A 21 -4.64 -5.53 -13.67
N ALA A 22 -5.87 -5.41 -14.21
CA ALA A 22 -7.04 -4.98 -13.45
C ALA A 22 -7.42 -5.97 -12.33
N LEU A 23 -7.37 -7.27 -12.62
CA LEU A 23 -7.60 -8.33 -11.63
C LEU A 23 -6.52 -8.27 -10.53
N LEU A 24 -5.25 -8.20 -10.91
CA LEU A 24 -4.13 -8.11 -9.98
C LEU A 24 -4.24 -6.88 -9.08
N ARG A 25 -4.57 -5.69 -9.60
CA ARG A 25 -4.77 -4.49 -8.77
C ARG A 25 -5.83 -4.67 -7.67
N ASN A 26 -6.87 -5.47 -7.92
CA ASN A 26 -7.99 -5.63 -6.99
C ASN A 26 -7.85 -6.81 -6.02
N PHE A 27 -7.05 -7.82 -6.38
CA PHE A 27 -6.97 -9.10 -5.68
C PHE A 27 -5.53 -9.55 -5.35
N ASN A 28 -4.52 -8.70 -5.56
CA ASN A 28 -3.11 -9.01 -5.30
C ASN A 28 -2.84 -9.54 -3.88
N SER A 29 -3.61 -9.11 -2.89
CA SER A 29 -3.37 -9.56 -1.51
C SER A 29 -3.63 -11.04 -1.26
N LYS A 30 -4.37 -11.72 -2.14
CA LYS A 30 -4.62 -13.17 -2.03
C LYS A 30 -3.46 -13.92 -2.71
N PRO A 31 -2.57 -14.61 -1.97
CA PRO A 31 -1.33 -15.19 -2.50
C PRO A 31 -1.58 -16.16 -3.66
N ASP A 32 -2.64 -16.98 -3.55
CA ASP A 32 -2.94 -18.05 -4.51
C ASP A 32 -3.99 -17.63 -5.54
N PHE A 33 -4.35 -16.34 -5.59
CA PHE A 33 -5.43 -15.86 -6.46
C PHE A 33 -5.18 -16.18 -7.93
N ILE A 34 -3.95 -16.00 -8.40
CA ILE A 34 -3.58 -16.26 -9.79
C ILE A 34 -3.56 -17.76 -10.07
N GLU A 35 -3.03 -18.56 -9.15
CA GLU A 35 -2.98 -20.02 -9.28
C GLU A 35 -4.39 -20.65 -9.23
N GLU A 36 -5.32 -20.07 -8.48
CA GLU A 36 -6.73 -20.48 -8.47
C GLU A 36 -7.53 -19.98 -9.69
N LEU A 37 -7.16 -18.81 -10.23
CA LEU A 37 -7.79 -18.25 -11.42
C LEU A 37 -7.43 -19.02 -12.68
N ILE A 38 -6.15 -19.35 -12.88
CA ILE A 38 -5.66 -19.95 -14.13
C ILE A 38 -6.43 -21.23 -14.52
N PRO A 39 -6.72 -22.18 -13.60
CA PRO A 39 -7.50 -23.38 -13.92
C PRO A 39 -8.97 -23.12 -14.25
N ASN A 40 -9.56 -22.09 -13.63
CA ASN A 40 -11.00 -21.80 -13.72
C ASN A 40 -11.34 -20.69 -14.74
N PHE A 41 -10.33 -20.01 -15.28
CA PHE A 41 -10.53 -19.01 -16.30
C PHE A 41 -10.91 -19.70 -17.61
N PRO A 42 -11.96 -19.23 -18.32
CA PRO A 42 -12.31 -19.80 -19.61
C PRO A 42 -11.09 -19.74 -20.53
N ARG A 43 -10.69 -20.89 -21.11
CA ARG A 43 -9.59 -21.05 -22.10
C ARG A 43 -9.60 -20.03 -23.25
N LYS A 44 -10.68 -19.25 -23.39
CA LYS A 44 -10.90 -18.20 -24.38
C LYS A 44 -10.31 -16.83 -24.01
N VAL A 45 -9.86 -16.59 -22.78
CA VAL A 45 -9.14 -15.35 -22.42
C VAL A 45 -7.68 -15.71 -22.18
N PRO A 46 -6.77 -15.44 -23.13
CA PRO A 46 -5.36 -15.76 -22.96
C PRO A 46 -4.73 -14.76 -21.99
N LEU A 47 -4.92 -14.94 -20.68
CA LEU A 47 -4.29 -14.16 -19.60
C LEU A 47 -2.76 -14.35 -19.52
N ILE A 48 -2.15 -14.98 -20.52
CA ILE A 48 -0.73 -15.24 -20.56
C ILE A 48 -0.04 -13.96 -21.04
N THR A 49 0.60 -13.26 -20.11
CA THR A 49 1.58 -12.23 -20.42
C THR A 49 2.97 -12.83 -20.28
N ASP A 50 3.85 -12.64 -21.26
CA ASP A 50 5.24 -13.12 -21.22
C ASP A 50 6.06 -12.50 -20.06
N ARG A 51 5.52 -11.44 -19.46
CA ARG A 51 6.10 -10.71 -18.33
C ARG A 51 5.28 -10.93 -17.06
N LYS A 52 5.96 -11.25 -15.96
CA LYS A 52 5.38 -11.24 -14.61
C LYS A 52 5.15 -9.79 -14.16
N ILE A 53 3.91 -9.45 -13.84
CA ILE A 53 3.56 -8.16 -13.21
C ILE A 53 3.90 -8.25 -11.73
N THR A 54 4.66 -7.27 -11.22
CA THR A 54 5.11 -7.27 -9.81
C THR A 54 4.18 -6.45 -8.92
N THR A 55 4.10 -6.79 -7.63
CA THR A 55 3.35 -5.99 -6.64
C THR A 55 3.82 -4.53 -6.61
N ARG A 56 5.13 -4.31 -6.75
CA ARG A 56 5.76 -2.99 -6.87
C ARG A 56 5.20 -2.17 -8.03
N GLU A 57 5.01 -2.77 -9.20
CA GLU A 57 4.42 -2.11 -10.37
C GLU A 57 2.97 -1.72 -10.11
N LEU A 58 2.18 -2.59 -9.46
CA LEU A 58 0.79 -2.29 -9.14
C LEU A 58 0.66 -1.13 -8.13
N ILE A 59 1.53 -1.11 -7.12
CA ILE A 59 1.63 -0.01 -6.15
C ILE A 59 2.00 1.29 -6.86
N TYR A 60 2.99 1.25 -7.76
CA TYR A 60 3.38 2.41 -8.57
C TYR A 60 2.20 2.96 -9.39
N GLN A 61 1.42 2.08 -10.04
CA GLN A 61 0.23 2.47 -10.80
C GLN A 61 -0.78 3.19 -9.91
N ASN A 62 -1.07 2.68 -8.71
CA ASN A 62 -2.04 3.30 -7.80
C ASN A 62 -1.54 4.66 -7.25
N ILE A 63 -0.26 4.76 -6.85
CA ILE A 63 0.33 6.02 -6.36
C ILE A 63 0.31 7.10 -7.45
N ASN A 64 0.71 6.74 -8.66
CA ASN A 64 0.95 7.71 -9.74
C ASN A 64 -0.24 7.93 -10.67
N ARG A 65 -1.37 7.24 -10.47
CA ARG A 65 -2.61 7.59 -11.17
C ARG A 65 -2.95 9.06 -10.95
N ARG A 66 -3.89 9.59 -11.72
CA ARG A 66 -4.56 10.87 -11.43
C ARG A 66 -6.01 10.55 -11.11
N ILE A 67 -6.58 11.14 -10.05
CA ILE A 67 -7.99 10.91 -9.69
C ILE A 67 -8.95 11.30 -10.85
N PHE A 68 -8.45 12.10 -11.79
CA PHE A 68 -9.27 12.84 -12.77
C PHE A 68 -9.05 12.44 -14.24
N GLN A 69 -8.16 11.49 -14.57
CA GLN A 69 -7.82 11.19 -15.99
C GLN A 69 -8.04 9.74 -16.44
N GLU A 70 -8.52 8.83 -15.60
CA GLU A 70 -8.64 7.42 -16.02
C GLU A 70 -9.90 7.10 -16.84
N PHE A 71 -10.95 7.93 -16.84
CA PHE A 71 -12.08 7.72 -17.75
C PHE A 71 -12.65 9.07 -18.22
N GLY A 72 -12.85 9.19 -19.53
CA GLY A 72 -13.59 10.30 -20.12
C GLY A 72 -14.95 10.43 -19.43
N PHE A 73 -15.31 11.66 -19.09
CA PHE A 73 -16.66 12.01 -18.68
C PHE A 73 -17.55 11.91 -19.93
N ASP A 74 -18.07 10.72 -20.20
CA ASP A 74 -19.19 10.60 -21.13
C ASP A 74 -20.46 11.06 -20.39
N HIS A 75 -21.09 12.05 -21.00
CA HIS A 75 -22.38 12.59 -20.60
C HIS A 75 -23.39 11.46 -20.34
N GLU A 76 -24.26 11.69 -19.34
CA GLU A 76 -25.52 10.98 -19.04
C GLU A 76 -25.50 9.75 -18.10
N ASN A 77 -24.35 9.17 -17.73
CA ASN A 77 -24.32 8.11 -16.70
C ASN A 77 -23.13 8.27 -15.73
N ASP A 78 -23.23 9.27 -14.84
CA ASP A 78 -22.22 9.68 -13.85
C ASP A 78 -21.93 8.59 -12.79
N THR A 79 -21.03 7.64 -13.12
CA THR A 79 -20.25 6.95 -12.08
C THR A 79 -18.78 7.25 -12.31
N PRO A 80 -18.18 8.21 -11.58
CA PRO A 80 -16.76 8.44 -11.68
C PRO A 80 -16.00 7.18 -11.20
N ASN A 81 -15.20 6.60 -12.09
CA ASN A 81 -14.40 5.43 -11.79
C ASN A 81 -13.16 5.83 -10.96
N TYR A 82 -13.37 6.04 -9.67
CA TYR A 82 -12.29 6.23 -8.74
C TYR A 82 -11.75 4.85 -8.34
N SER A 83 -10.51 4.54 -8.71
CA SER A 83 -9.83 3.40 -8.10
C SER A 83 -9.80 3.59 -6.57
N ARG A 84 -9.93 2.50 -5.82
CA ARG A 84 -10.04 2.52 -4.35
C ARG A 84 -8.77 3.07 -3.68
N ASN A 85 -8.90 3.49 -2.42
CA ASN A 85 -7.73 3.80 -1.60
C ASN A 85 -6.84 2.56 -1.47
N MET A 86 -5.56 2.75 -1.15
CA MET A 86 -4.62 1.63 -1.05
C MET A 86 -4.56 1.09 0.37
N MET A 87 -4.52 -0.23 0.51
CA MET A 87 -4.12 -0.91 1.73
C MET A 87 -2.93 -1.81 1.45
N ILE A 88 -1.82 -1.59 2.15
CA ILE A 88 -0.64 -2.44 2.12
C ILE A 88 -0.71 -3.37 3.34
N LEU A 89 -0.74 -4.67 3.07
CA LEU A 89 -0.66 -5.71 4.08
C LEU A 89 0.78 -6.18 4.22
N THR A 90 1.27 -6.23 5.45
CA THR A 90 2.60 -6.79 5.77
C THR A 90 2.47 -7.89 6.80
N ASP A 91 3.30 -8.92 6.68
CA ASP A 91 3.45 -9.99 7.67
C ASP A 91 4.33 -9.56 8.86
N LYS A 92 5.18 -8.54 8.67
CA LYS A 92 6.08 -8.04 9.71
C LYS A 92 6.10 -6.53 9.78
N ILE A 93 5.98 -6.00 11.00
CA ILE A 93 6.08 -4.56 11.28
C ILE A 93 7.47 -4.02 10.92
N CYS A 94 8.52 -4.85 10.98
CA CYS A 94 9.88 -4.45 10.59
C CYS A 94 10.01 -4.05 9.11
N ASN A 95 9.04 -4.40 8.28
CA ASN A 95 8.98 -3.97 6.88
C ASN A 95 8.50 -2.51 6.72
N LEU A 96 7.98 -1.86 7.77
CA LEU A 96 7.42 -0.50 7.66
C LEU A 96 8.41 0.50 7.06
N SER A 97 9.65 0.55 7.55
CA SER A 97 10.67 1.47 7.05
C SER A 97 10.96 1.24 5.56
N PHE A 98 10.95 -0.01 5.12
CA PHE A 98 11.13 -0.38 3.73
C PHE A 98 9.93 0.02 2.88
N ILE A 99 8.71 -0.26 3.34
CA ILE A 99 7.47 0.14 2.66
C ILE A 99 7.43 1.66 2.47
N LEU A 100 7.81 2.42 3.50
CA LEU A 100 7.88 3.89 3.41
C LEU A 100 8.91 4.36 2.39
N LYS A 101 10.09 3.73 2.36
CA LYS A 101 11.14 4.01 1.37
C LYS A 101 10.69 3.68 -0.05
N GLU A 102 9.98 2.57 -0.25
CA GLU A 102 9.40 2.24 -1.55
C GLU A 102 8.34 3.24 -1.97
N ILE A 103 7.43 3.63 -1.08
CA ILE A 103 6.42 4.66 -1.39
C ILE A 103 7.10 5.96 -1.81
N GLU A 104 8.17 6.35 -1.12
CA GLU A 104 8.98 7.53 -1.46
C GLU A 104 9.62 7.40 -2.85
N GLN A 105 10.24 6.26 -3.17
CA GLN A 105 10.87 6.01 -4.47
C GLN A 105 9.87 5.92 -5.62
N LEU A 106 8.71 5.32 -5.37
CA LEU A 106 7.66 5.13 -6.37
C LEU A 106 6.85 6.41 -6.59
N SER A 107 6.79 7.31 -5.60
CA SER A 107 6.09 8.57 -5.73
C SER A 107 6.87 9.52 -6.66
N THR A 108 6.28 9.89 -7.79
CA THR A 108 6.81 10.96 -8.64
C THR A 108 6.36 12.35 -8.17
N LYS A 109 5.79 12.46 -6.95
CA LYS A 109 5.00 13.59 -6.45
C LYS A 109 5.53 14.07 -5.08
N THR A 110 4.88 15.11 -4.54
CA THR A 110 5.04 15.64 -3.18
C THR A 110 5.14 14.51 -2.14
N GLY A 111 5.94 14.73 -1.09
CA GLY A 111 6.26 13.73 -0.06
C GLY A 111 5.04 13.15 0.67
N TYR A 112 5.29 12.20 1.56
CA TYR A 112 4.24 11.59 2.37
C TYR A 112 4.22 12.14 3.80
N LYS A 113 3.04 12.09 4.44
CA LYS A 113 2.89 12.28 5.88
C LYS A 113 2.39 11.00 6.54
N LEU A 114 3.14 10.51 7.52
CA LEU A 114 2.81 9.31 8.29
C LEU A 114 2.05 9.67 9.56
N PHE A 115 0.88 9.07 9.74
CA PHE A 115 0.06 9.17 10.95
C PHE A 115 0.01 7.82 11.65
N PHE A 116 0.80 7.69 12.69
CA PHE A 116 0.80 6.52 13.56
C PHE A 116 -0.28 6.61 14.63
N GLY A 117 -1.08 5.55 14.81
CA GLY A 117 -1.94 5.44 15.98
C GLY A 117 -1.14 4.90 17.15
N SER A 118 -1.38 5.47 18.32
CA SER A 118 -0.61 5.17 19.52
C SER A 118 -1.49 4.49 20.56
N ASP A 119 -0.95 3.45 21.19
CA ASP A 119 -1.67 2.68 22.21
C ASP A 119 -1.63 3.33 23.61
N PHE A 120 -0.89 4.44 23.78
CA PHE A 120 -0.78 5.14 25.05
C PHE A 120 -2.09 5.85 25.44
N ALA A 121 -2.55 5.62 26.68
CA ALA A 121 -3.81 6.16 27.19
C ALA A 121 -3.93 7.69 27.09
N GLU A 122 -2.83 8.43 27.26
CA GLU A 122 -2.80 9.90 27.14
C GLU A 122 -2.98 10.40 25.70
N ASN A 123 -2.71 9.55 24.71
CA ASN A 123 -2.82 9.90 23.29
C ASN A 123 -4.22 9.68 22.70
N LYS A 124 -5.18 9.19 23.49
CA LYS A 124 -6.61 9.14 23.12
C LYS A 124 -7.34 10.47 23.28
N LYS A 125 -6.62 11.55 23.64
CA LYS A 125 -7.19 12.90 23.74
C LYS A 125 -7.71 13.36 22.38
N GLN A 126 -8.99 13.73 22.32
CA GLN A 126 -9.66 14.21 21.11
C GLN A 126 -8.90 15.34 20.39
N THR A 127 -8.18 16.19 21.15
CA THR A 127 -7.33 17.25 20.60
C THR A 127 -6.24 16.74 19.64
N ARG A 128 -5.67 15.55 19.88
CA ARG A 128 -4.66 14.96 18.98
C ARG A 128 -5.28 14.46 17.68
N ILE A 129 -6.47 13.87 17.77
CA ILE A 129 -7.26 13.47 16.59
C ILE A 129 -7.56 14.70 15.74
N ILE A 130 -8.04 15.79 16.35
CA ILE A 130 -8.33 17.05 15.63
C ILE A 130 -7.08 17.60 14.93
N ARG A 131 -5.92 17.64 15.60
CA ARG A 131 -4.65 18.08 14.97
C ARG A 131 -4.24 17.19 13.80
N ASN A 132 -4.39 15.87 13.96
CA ASN A 132 -4.12 14.93 12.88
C ASN A 132 -5.06 15.19 11.70
N LEU A 133 -6.35 15.38 11.95
CA LEU A 133 -7.33 15.69 10.90
C LEU A 133 -6.97 16.97 10.17
N GLN A 134 -6.63 18.05 10.88
CA GLN A 134 -6.18 19.32 10.26
C GLN A 134 -4.99 19.11 9.32
N SER A 135 -3.96 18.38 9.78
CA SER A 135 -2.79 18.06 8.95
C SER A 135 -3.15 17.18 7.74
N ILE A 136 -4.12 16.29 7.89
CA ILE A 136 -4.68 15.50 6.78
C ILE A 136 -5.43 16.40 5.80
N GLU A 137 -6.24 17.36 6.26
CA GLU A 137 -6.93 18.32 5.39
C GLU A 137 -5.93 19.09 4.52
N ASP A 138 -4.82 19.54 5.12
CA ASP A 138 -3.75 20.24 4.39
C ASP A 138 -3.08 19.33 3.37
N SER A 139 -2.84 18.08 3.73
CA SER A 139 -2.28 17.06 2.82
C SER A 139 -3.20 16.80 1.63
N ILE A 140 -4.52 16.78 1.87
CA ILE A 140 -5.55 16.64 0.83
C ILE A 140 -5.53 17.83 -0.13
N ARG A 141 -5.43 19.05 0.39
CA ARG A 141 -5.36 20.28 -0.42
C ARG A 141 -4.08 20.34 -1.25
N ASN A 142 -2.96 19.84 -0.73
CA ASN A 142 -1.64 19.90 -1.36
C ASN A 142 -1.35 18.69 -2.28
N GLY A 143 -2.24 17.70 -2.34
CA GLY A 143 -2.03 16.51 -3.15
C GLY A 143 -0.93 15.58 -2.64
N GLU A 144 -0.63 15.64 -1.34
CA GLU A 144 0.35 14.80 -0.66
C GLU A 144 -0.17 13.37 -0.45
N ILE A 145 0.74 12.46 -0.10
CA ILE A 145 0.38 11.10 0.30
C ILE A 145 0.16 11.08 1.81
N VAL A 146 -1.01 10.64 2.27
CA VAL A 146 -1.28 10.36 3.68
C VAL A 146 -1.15 8.86 3.91
N ILE A 147 -0.31 8.49 4.87
CA ILE A 147 -0.10 7.10 5.29
C ILE A 147 -0.66 6.93 6.70
N LEU A 148 -1.64 6.04 6.85
CA LEU A 148 -2.18 5.64 8.14
C LEU A 148 -1.56 4.31 8.55
N PHE A 149 -0.87 4.29 9.69
CA PHE A 149 -0.31 3.05 10.26
C PHE A 149 -0.88 2.83 11.66
N LYS A 150 -1.58 1.70 11.86
CA LYS A 150 -2.24 1.34 13.12
C LYS A 150 -3.09 2.47 13.73
N ASN A 151 -3.87 3.17 12.90
CA ASN A 151 -4.55 4.42 13.28
C ASN A 151 -6.06 4.36 13.02
N GLU A 152 -6.72 3.36 13.61
CA GLU A 152 -8.15 3.05 13.35
C GLU A 152 -9.07 4.17 13.84
N GLN A 153 -8.65 4.95 14.84
CA GLN A 153 -9.37 6.14 15.32
C GLN A 153 -9.61 7.21 14.23
N LEU A 154 -8.87 7.17 13.12
CA LEU A 154 -9.05 8.07 11.99
C LEU A 154 -9.99 7.49 10.91
N TYR A 155 -10.41 6.23 11.00
CA TYR A 155 -11.28 5.63 9.98
C TYR A 155 -12.69 6.19 9.99
N GLU A 156 -13.26 6.42 11.18
CA GLU A 156 -14.57 7.06 11.31
C GLU A 156 -14.53 8.51 10.81
N PRO A 157 -13.56 9.36 11.21
CA PRO A 157 -13.51 10.72 10.68
C PRO A 157 -13.29 10.84 9.18
N LEU A 158 -12.55 9.89 8.61
CA LEU A 158 -12.23 9.84 7.19
C LEU A 158 -13.22 8.97 6.41
N TYR A 159 -14.39 8.66 6.96
CA TYR A 159 -15.34 7.72 6.36
C TYR A 159 -15.69 8.05 4.91
N ASP A 160 -16.00 9.32 4.61
CA ASP A 160 -16.33 9.73 3.23
C ASP A 160 -15.13 9.65 2.28
N LEU A 161 -13.91 9.91 2.78
CA LEU A 161 -12.67 9.72 2.01
C LEU A 161 -12.40 8.24 1.72
N LEU A 162 -12.60 7.39 2.72
CA LEU A 162 -12.40 5.94 2.60
C LEU A 162 -13.39 5.30 1.64
N ASN A 163 -14.65 5.73 1.68
CA ASN A 163 -15.71 5.24 0.80
C ASN A 163 -15.77 5.94 -0.56
N GLN A 164 -14.95 6.99 -0.77
CA GLN A 164 -15.00 7.80 -1.98
C GLN A 164 -16.37 8.45 -2.21
N ASN A 165 -17.04 8.80 -1.11
CA ASN A 165 -18.28 9.57 -1.09
C ASN A 165 -17.96 11.03 -1.42
N TYR A 166 -17.63 11.28 -2.68
CA TYR A 166 -17.24 12.60 -3.14
C TYR A 166 -18.40 13.35 -3.76
N SER A 167 -18.39 14.67 -3.59
CA SER A 167 -19.27 15.58 -4.30
C SER A 167 -18.47 16.36 -5.34
N LYS A 168 -18.99 16.46 -6.55
CA LYS A 168 -18.42 17.30 -7.60
C LYS A 168 -19.11 18.67 -7.58
N LYS A 169 -18.33 19.73 -7.68
CA LYS A 169 -18.82 21.09 -7.95
C LYS A 169 -17.83 21.74 -8.91
N ASP A 170 -18.33 22.14 -10.07
CA ASP A 170 -17.50 22.58 -11.20
C ASP A 170 -16.46 21.49 -11.56
N ASP A 171 -15.21 21.87 -11.81
CA ASP A 171 -14.11 20.92 -12.07
C ASP A 171 -13.47 20.34 -10.80
N ASN A 172 -14.11 20.52 -9.65
CA ASN A 172 -13.50 20.23 -8.36
C ASN A 172 -14.25 19.13 -7.61
N ILE A 173 -13.49 18.23 -7.00
CA ILE A 173 -13.98 17.14 -6.16
C ILE A 173 -13.82 17.54 -4.70
N PHE A 174 -14.84 17.24 -3.89
CA PHE A 174 -14.83 17.51 -2.46
C PHE A 174 -15.23 16.27 -1.68
N ALA A 175 -14.57 16.05 -0.54
CA ALA A 175 -14.98 15.07 0.47
C ALA A 175 -15.34 15.77 1.77
N LYS A 176 -16.11 15.07 2.61
CA LYS A 176 -16.35 15.49 3.99
C LYS A 176 -15.34 14.79 4.92
N ILE A 177 -14.94 15.49 5.96
CA ILE A 177 -14.28 14.91 7.14
C ILE A 177 -15.14 15.28 8.34
N SER A 178 -15.51 14.29 9.14
CA SER A 178 -16.51 14.45 10.20
C SER A 178 -16.00 13.92 11.53
N PHE A 179 -15.84 14.76 12.54
CA PHE A 179 -15.42 14.33 13.87
C PHE A 179 -16.32 14.93 14.95
N GLY A 180 -17.13 14.08 15.59
CA GLY A 180 -18.21 14.54 16.46
C GLY A 180 -19.17 15.45 15.69
N ASN A 181 -19.34 16.68 16.17
CA ASN A 181 -20.20 17.68 15.52
C ASN A 181 -19.47 18.56 14.51
N ILE A 182 -18.15 18.36 14.33
CA ILE A 182 -17.34 19.15 13.40
C ILE A 182 -17.35 18.44 12.05
N VAL A 183 -17.81 19.14 11.01
CA VAL A 183 -17.79 18.64 9.63
C VAL A 183 -17.09 19.66 8.74
N SER A 184 -16.00 19.23 8.12
CA SER A 184 -15.25 20.01 7.13
C SER A 184 -15.56 19.48 5.73
N LYS A 185 -15.79 20.38 4.77
CA LYS A 185 -15.85 20.03 3.34
C LYS A 185 -14.55 20.50 2.67
N ILE A 186 -13.78 19.57 2.13
CA ILE A 186 -12.42 19.83 1.66
C ILE A 186 -12.31 19.49 0.18
N ARG A 187 -11.72 20.39 -0.60
CA ARG A 187 -11.38 20.14 -2.01
C ARG A 187 -10.22 19.14 -2.06
N ILE A 188 -10.37 18.08 -2.84
CA ILE A 188 -9.36 17.05 -3.04
C ILE A 188 -8.49 17.41 -4.24
N ASP A 189 -7.18 17.47 -4.01
CA ASP A 189 -6.23 17.58 -5.12
C ASP A 189 -6.14 16.26 -5.93
N PRO A 190 -6.10 16.31 -7.28
CA PRO A 190 -5.89 15.16 -8.17
C PRO A 190 -4.79 14.17 -7.80
N LYS A 191 -3.74 14.67 -7.16
CA LYS A 191 -2.55 13.92 -6.81
C LYS A 191 -2.65 13.26 -5.44
N PHE A 192 -3.56 13.69 -4.57
CA PHE A 192 -3.71 13.21 -3.19
C PHE A 192 -3.91 11.70 -3.11
N ARG A 193 -3.15 10.99 -2.28
CA ARG A 193 -3.36 9.54 -2.07
C ARG A 193 -3.47 9.21 -0.59
N LEU A 194 -4.34 8.25 -0.28
CA LEU A 194 -4.48 7.68 1.05
C LEU A 194 -4.04 6.21 1.02
N ILE A 195 -3.05 5.89 1.84
CA ILE A 195 -2.49 4.55 1.99
C ILE A 195 -2.68 4.12 3.45
N VAL A 196 -3.25 2.93 3.65
CA VAL A 196 -3.33 2.28 4.96
C VAL A 196 -2.30 1.16 4.99
N ILE A 197 -1.46 1.11 6.03
CA ILE A 197 -0.56 -0.03 6.26
C ILE A 197 -1.13 -0.82 7.44
N SER A 198 -1.35 -2.12 7.23
CA SER A 198 -1.92 -3.02 8.25
C SER A 198 -1.18 -4.35 8.31
N ASP A 199 -1.29 -5.01 9.46
CA ASP A 199 -0.84 -6.38 9.64
C ASP A 199 -1.76 -7.33 8.86
N LYS A 200 -1.18 -8.24 8.08
CA LYS A 200 -1.90 -9.24 7.28
C LYS A 200 -2.87 -10.07 8.14
N SER A 201 -2.43 -10.54 9.31
CA SER A 201 -3.22 -11.39 10.20
C SER A 201 -4.43 -10.64 10.77
N ARG A 202 -4.22 -9.39 11.21
CA ARG A 202 -5.29 -8.53 11.70
C ARG A 202 -6.29 -8.21 10.59
N ALA A 203 -5.80 -7.86 9.41
CA ALA A 203 -6.65 -7.53 8.27
C ALA A 203 -7.58 -8.68 7.87
N TYR A 204 -7.11 -9.93 7.91
CA TYR A 204 -7.95 -11.08 7.54
C TYR A 204 -8.82 -11.64 8.66
N ASN A 205 -8.37 -11.55 9.91
CA ASN A 205 -9.03 -12.22 11.02
C ASN A 205 -9.90 -11.30 11.91
N ILE A 206 -9.63 -9.99 11.89
CA ILE A 206 -10.24 -9.02 12.81
C ILE A 206 -11.03 -7.95 12.06
N GLU A 207 -10.45 -7.38 10.99
CA GLU A 207 -11.10 -6.30 10.24
C GLU A 207 -12.34 -6.80 9.49
N SER A 208 -13.41 -6.00 9.49
CA SER A 208 -14.64 -6.40 8.80
C SER A 208 -14.48 -6.35 7.28
N PRO A 209 -15.18 -7.23 6.53
CA PRO A 209 -15.22 -7.16 5.07
C PRO A 209 -15.64 -5.78 4.55
N ALA A 210 -16.54 -5.08 5.26
CA ALA A 210 -17.00 -3.75 4.90
C ALA A 210 -15.87 -2.71 4.88
N ILE A 211 -14.91 -2.78 5.81
CA ILE A 211 -13.72 -1.92 5.82
C ILE A 211 -12.77 -2.34 4.70
N LEU A 212 -12.44 -3.64 4.61
CA LEU A 212 -11.48 -4.16 3.65
C LEU A 212 -11.90 -3.88 2.19
N ASN A 213 -13.20 -3.89 1.91
CA ASN A 213 -13.73 -3.67 0.56
C ASN A 213 -13.58 -2.24 0.05
N ARG A 214 -13.25 -1.28 0.92
CA ARG A 214 -12.93 0.11 0.57
C ARG A 214 -11.54 0.29 -0.04
N PHE A 215 -10.71 -0.75 0.00
CA PHE A 215 -9.32 -0.69 -0.42
C PHE A 215 -8.99 -1.66 -1.54
N GLU A 216 -8.13 -1.21 -2.46
CA GLU A 216 -7.23 -2.08 -3.22
C GLU A 216 -6.15 -2.59 -2.26
N LYS A 217 -6.02 -3.92 -2.14
CA LYS A 217 -5.15 -4.55 -1.15
C LYS A 217 -3.93 -5.14 -1.84
N TYR A 218 -2.75 -4.75 -1.38
CA TYR A 218 -1.47 -5.24 -1.85
C TYR A 218 -0.74 -5.95 -0.72
N LEU A 219 -0.25 -7.16 -0.96
CA LEU A 219 0.50 -7.91 0.04
C LEU A 219 1.99 -7.69 -0.21
N LEU A 220 2.68 -7.04 0.71
CA LEU A 220 4.13 -6.90 0.70
C LEU A 220 4.73 -7.78 1.79
N THR A 221 5.38 -8.87 1.40
CA THR A 221 6.13 -9.75 2.33
C THR A 221 7.62 -9.47 2.22
N SER A 222 8.40 -9.92 3.21
CA SER A 222 9.87 -9.81 3.14
C SER A 222 10.48 -10.43 1.88
N GLU A 223 9.83 -11.43 1.27
CA GLU A 223 10.25 -12.07 0.02
C GLU A 223 9.98 -11.25 -1.25
N GLU A 224 9.11 -10.24 -1.19
CA GLU A 224 8.85 -9.38 -2.36
C GLU A 224 9.87 -8.26 -2.50
N PHE A 225 10.62 -7.96 -1.44
CA PHE A 225 11.57 -6.85 -1.41
C PHE A 225 12.95 -7.19 -1.93
N ILE A 226 13.30 -8.47 -1.89
CA ILE A 226 14.57 -9.01 -2.38
C ILE A 226 14.19 -10.28 -3.13
N THR A 227 14.82 -10.56 -4.27
CA THR A 227 14.48 -11.82 -4.97
C THR A 227 14.63 -12.98 -3.99
N ARG A 228 13.64 -13.89 -3.96
CA ARG A 228 13.58 -14.97 -2.97
C ARG A 228 14.92 -15.70 -2.80
N ASN A 229 15.67 -15.85 -3.89
CA ASN A 229 17.00 -16.47 -3.92
C ASN A 229 18.08 -15.62 -3.22
N GLU A 230 18.12 -14.31 -3.45
CA GLU A 230 19.06 -13.40 -2.80
C GLU A 230 18.77 -13.24 -1.32
N PHE A 231 17.48 -13.14 -0.95
CA PHE A 231 17.05 -13.05 0.44
C PHE A 231 17.52 -14.30 1.20
N ILE A 232 17.25 -15.48 0.65
CA ILE A 232 17.66 -16.75 1.25
C ILE A 232 19.19 -16.81 1.38
N ARG A 233 19.95 -16.44 0.34
CA ARG A 233 21.42 -16.45 0.37
C ARG A 233 21.98 -15.52 1.43
N PHE A 234 21.51 -14.27 1.48
CA PHE A 234 21.99 -13.29 2.47
C PHE A 234 21.60 -13.66 3.90
N TYR A 235 20.36 -14.10 4.10
CA TYR A 235 19.89 -14.58 5.40
C TYR A 235 20.73 -15.77 5.87
N GLN A 236 20.97 -16.76 5.00
CA GLN A 236 21.80 -17.92 5.31
C GLN A 236 23.23 -17.52 5.66
N LYS A 237 23.83 -16.60 4.89
CA LYS A 237 25.20 -16.13 5.15
C LYS A 237 25.32 -15.38 6.47
N GLN A 238 24.36 -14.51 6.78
CA GLN A 238 24.33 -13.79 8.07
C GLN A 238 24.17 -14.76 9.24
N LYS A 239 23.26 -15.74 9.12
CA LYS A 239 23.03 -16.77 10.13
C LYS A 239 24.30 -17.60 10.36
N GLU A 240 24.96 -18.02 9.28
CA GLU A 240 26.22 -18.77 9.34
C GLU A 240 27.31 -17.98 10.09
N ILE A 241 27.51 -16.69 9.76
CA ILE A 241 28.51 -15.84 10.41
C ILE A 241 28.23 -15.71 11.91
N ILE A 242 26.98 -15.41 12.28
CA ILE A 242 26.59 -15.26 13.69
C ILE A 242 26.81 -16.57 14.44
N GLN A 243 26.39 -17.70 13.89
CA GLN A 243 26.58 -19.01 14.50
C GLN A 243 28.07 -19.36 14.64
N ASN A 244 28.91 -19.01 13.68
CA ASN A 244 30.35 -19.23 13.76
C ASN A 244 31.00 -18.37 14.86
N ILE A 245 30.60 -17.11 15.00
CA ILE A 245 31.10 -16.22 16.07
C ILE A 245 30.66 -16.76 17.43
N CYS A 246 29.38 -17.14 17.58
CA CYS A 246 28.84 -17.73 18.80
C CYS A 246 29.59 -19.01 19.21
N LYS A 247 29.87 -19.90 18.26
CA LYS A 247 30.67 -21.11 18.50
C LYS A 247 32.11 -20.80 18.89
N PHE A 248 32.74 -19.84 18.21
CA PHE A 248 34.14 -19.49 18.48
C PHE A 248 34.32 -18.83 19.85
N ALA A 249 33.39 -17.95 20.23
CA ALA A 249 33.44 -17.21 21.48
C ALA A 249 32.75 -17.95 22.65
N ASP A 250 32.15 -19.12 22.41
CA ASP A 250 31.34 -19.88 23.38
C ASP A 250 30.24 -19.03 24.05
N ILE A 251 29.51 -18.28 23.23
CA ILE A 251 28.40 -17.40 23.66
C ILE A 251 27.14 -17.64 22.83
N THR A 252 25.99 -17.31 23.40
CA THR A 252 24.70 -17.34 22.69
C THR A 252 24.52 -16.10 21.81
N GLU A 253 23.61 -16.17 20.84
CA GLU A 253 23.25 -15.05 19.96
C GLU A 253 22.74 -13.83 20.75
N GLU A 254 22.02 -14.08 21.85
CA GLU A 254 21.48 -13.07 22.77
C GLU A 254 22.58 -12.31 23.51
N LYS A 255 23.71 -12.97 23.80
CA LYS A 255 24.90 -12.34 24.41
C LYS A 255 25.73 -11.59 23.36
N LEU A 256 25.80 -12.12 22.13
CA LEU A 256 26.54 -11.48 21.04
C LEU A 256 25.83 -10.22 20.53
N LEU A 257 24.51 -10.28 20.36
CA LEU A 257 23.69 -9.20 19.81
C LEU A 257 22.68 -8.76 20.87
N VAL A 258 22.85 -7.54 21.36
CA VAL A 258 21.89 -6.91 22.28
C VAL A 258 20.50 -6.91 21.62
N SER A 259 19.52 -7.47 22.33
CA SER A 259 18.14 -7.62 21.85
C SER A 259 18.01 -8.48 20.59
N TYR A 260 18.82 -9.53 20.46
CA TYR A 260 18.64 -10.53 19.41
C TYR A 260 17.21 -11.07 19.39
N HIS A 261 16.62 -11.13 18.19
CA HIS A 261 15.35 -11.78 17.93
C HIS A 261 15.47 -12.51 16.59
N PRO A 262 14.82 -13.67 16.38
CA PRO A 262 14.87 -14.39 15.10
C PRO A 262 14.47 -13.53 13.89
N ASP A 263 13.60 -12.54 14.08
CA ASP A 263 13.19 -11.57 13.05
C ASP A 263 14.19 -10.44 12.78
N LEU A 264 15.27 -10.34 13.56
CA LEU A 264 16.32 -9.35 13.35
C LEU A 264 17.06 -9.59 12.03
N LEU A 265 17.38 -10.84 11.70
CA LEU A 265 18.19 -11.16 10.51
C LEU A 265 17.45 -10.79 9.21
N PRO A 266 16.16 -11.14 9.02
CA PRO A 266 15.38 -10.62 7.90
C PRO A 266 15.35 -9.08 7.84
N SER A 267 15.30 -8.40 8.98
CA SER A 267 15.30 -6.93 9.07
C SER A 267 16.66 -6.28 8.74
N LEU A 268 17.78 -6.97 9.00
CA LEU A 268 19.10 -6.47 8.58
C LEU A 268 19.26 -6.51 7.07
N VAL A 269 18.70 -7.54 6.45
CA VAL A 269 18.68 -7.71 4.99
C VAL A 269 17.92 -6.56 4.31
N THR A 270 16.82 -6.05 4.90
CA THR A 270 16.08 -4.88 4.36
C THR A 270 16.80 -3.54 4.55
N LYS A 271 17.85 -3.47 5.38
CA LYS A 271 18.69 -2.28 5.56
C LYS A 271 19.81 -2.15 4.52
N LEU A 272 20.00 -3.16 3.66
CA LEU A 272 21.00 -3.10 2.61
C LEU A 272 20.62 -2.03 1.56
N PRO A 273 21.61 -1.35 0.95
CA PRO A 273 21.36 -0.45 -0.16
C PRO A 273 20.60 -1.15 -1.28
N THR A 274 19.66 -0.46 -1.93
CA THR A 274 18.87 -1.00 -3.04
C THR A 274 19.71 -1.32 -4.28
N ASN A 275 20.97 -0.90 -4.32
CA ASN A 275 21.92 -1.16 -5.41
C ASN A 275 22.86 -2.34 -5.11
N THR A 276 22.64 -3.06 -4.01
CA THR A 276 23.48 -4.20 -3.60
C THR A 276 23.09 -5.50 -4.32
N PHE A 277 22.00 -5.47 -5.09
CA PHE A 277 21.41 -6.59 -5.84
C PHE A 277 21.05 -6.13 -7.24
#